data_AF-A0A5C7FFJ3-F1
#
_entry.id   AF-A0A5C7FFJ3-F1
#
_cell.length_a   1.000
_cell.length_b   1.000
_cell.length_c   1.000
_cell.angle_alpha   90.00
_cell.angle_beta   90.00
_cell.angle_gamma   90.00
#
_symmetry.space_group_name_H-M   'P 1'
#
loop_
_entity.id
_entity.type
_entity.pdbx_description
1 polymer ?
#
loop_
_entity_poly.entity_id
_entity_poly.type
_entity_poly.pdbx_seq_one_letter_code
_entity_poly.pdbx_strand_id
1 'polypeptide(L)'
;MKRRHFRNLQWCLAVALTLFSGGISVMAQAGGDAIISGSADLDDDYLYFDLACNAGPFSGYFEPERWDRPEDNAYEMSSAIEGKDRAGRTIEMTGIVFSAPRSVPETWSIEVPASGYLSFRIRPQPQEDSSPDFIQINGENTNYQVRSDGLYYSPFLQKGDRFSLRIPAGDELFHWSELVFHTNFSAVIVRPEASTVALRYVPIETGKIQRVFFPADEPGTWPLFDQDGDRTTTIDQVELRSSTDVFDVEYVDNEVVKDGEYVLQRTFTIREKCRRANRMQLRRDWSRLPLIVTTECQK
;
A
#
# COMPACT_ATOMS: atom_id res chain seq x y z
N MET A 1 -89.92 -6.43 -8.52
CA MET A 1 -90.61 -6.70 -9.81
C MET A 1 -89.58 -7.29 -10.79
N LYS A 2 -89.98 -8.37 -11.48
CA LYS A 2 -89.32 -9.28 -12.46
C LYS A 2 -88.11 -8.74 -13.27
N ARG A 3 -86.92 -9.40 -13.24
CA ARG A 3 -86.37 -10.52 -14.10
C ARG A 3 -85.87 -10.03 -15.49
N ARG A 4 -84.67 -10.32 -16.05
CA ARG A 4 -83.83 -11.55 -16.30
C ARG A 4 -82.42 -11.10 -16.78
N HIS A 5 -81.26 -11.64 -16.37
CA HIS A 5 -80.53 -12.88 -16.76
C HIS A 5 -79.87 -12.94 -18.16
N PHE A 6 -78.53 -13.08 -18.23
CA PHE A 6 -77.68 -14.24 -18.67
C PHE A 6 -76.19 -13.77 -18.77
N ARG A 7 -75.21 -14.36 -18.04
CA ARG A 7 -74.21 -15.43 -18.41
C ARG A 7 -73.35 -15.07 -19.65
N ASN A 8 -72.07 -15.41 -19.84
CA ASN A 8 -71.01 -16.26 -19.24
C ASN A 8 -69.67 -15.83 -19.91
N LEU A 9 -68.52 -15.75 -19.22
CA LEU A 9 -67.42 -16.75 -19.14
C LEU A 9 -66.59 -16.97 -20.45
N GLN A 10 -65.31 -16.55 -20.50
CA GLN A 10 -64.11 -17.42 -20.68
C GLN A 10 -62.79 -16.66 -20.88
N TRP A 11 -61.70 -17.35 -20.51
CA TRP A 11 -60.29 -16.97 -20.44
C TRP A 11 -59.53 -17.17 -21.76
N CYS A 12 -58.37 -16.50 -21.96
CA CYS A 12 -57.03 -17.13 -22.14
C CYS A 12 -55.93 -16.16 -22.68
N LEU A 13 -54.76 -16.25 -22.01
CA LEU A 13 -53.35 -15.99 -22.34
C LEU A 13 -52.88 -15.36 -23.69
N ALA A 14 -51.88 -14.46 -23.58
CA ALA A 14 -50.54 -14.47 -24.25
C ALA A 14 -49.74 -13.24 -23.76
N VAL A 15 -48.64 -13.33 -22.99
CA VAL A 15 -47.22 -13.63 -23.33
C VAL A 15 -46.57 -12.72 -24.39
N ALA A 16 -45.82 -11.74 -23.86
CA ALA A 16 -44.44 -11.34 -24.15
C ALA A 16 -43.99 -10.69 -25.48
N LEU A 17 -42.82 -10.04 -25.32
CA LEU A 17 -41.86 -9.49 -26.28
C LEU A 17 -42.14 -8.09 -26.86
N THR A 18 -41.48 -7.09 -26.28
CA THR A 18 -40.88 -6.03 -27.08
C THR A 18 -39.38 -6.01 -26.82
N LEU A 19 -38.64 -6.27 -27.89
CA LEU A 19 -37.19 -6.35 -27.97
C LEU A 19 -36.59 -4.94 -27.99
N PHE A 20 -35.49 -4.79 -27.26
CA PHE A 20 -34.52 -3.72 -27.42
C PHE A 20 -33.98 -3.69 -28.86
N SER A 21 -34.02 -2.52 -29.49
CA SER A 21 -33.10 -2.16 -30.57
C SER A 21 -32.76 -0.68 -30.43
N GLY A 22 -31.47 -0.37 -30.45
CA GLY A 22 -30.95 0.97 -30.26
C GLY A 22 -29.55 0.93 -29.68
N GLY A 23 -28.62 0.41 -30.49
CA GLY A 23 -27.20 0.43 -30.15
C GLY A 23 -26.62 1.85 -30.20
N ILE A 24 -25.68 2.10 -29.31
CA ILE A 24 -24.54 2.99 -29.56
C ILE A 24 -23.32 2.24 -29.04
N SER A 25 -22.57 1.64 -29.97
CA SER A 25 -21.17 1.30 -29.74
C SER A 25 -20.36 2.56 -29.99
N VAL A 26 -19.75 3.13 -28.95
CA VAL A 26 -18.61 4.04 -29.09
C VAL A 26 -17.38 3.27 -28.66
N MET A 27 -16.47 3.08 -29.62
CA MET A 27 -15.12 2.60 -29.38
C MET A 27 -14.27 3.67 -28.69
N ALA A 28 -13.27 3.14 -27.99
CA ALA A 28 -11.96 3.73 -27.74
C ALA A 28 -11.91 4.98 -26.85
N GLN A 29 -11.31 4.80 -25.68
CA GLN A 29 -10.10 5.54 -25.39
C GLN A 29 -9.18 4.66 -24.54
N ALA A 30 -7.94 4.56 -25.01
CA ALA A 30 -6.82 4.10 -24.24
C ALA A 30 -6.72 4.99 -22.98
N GLY A 31 -6.97 4.39 -21.82
CA GLY A 31 -6.62 5.02 -20.56
C GLY A 31 -5.12 4.89 -20.40
N GLY A 32 -4.40 5.98 -20.62
CA GLY A 32 -2.99 6.07 -20.27
C GLY A 32 -2.79 5.75 -18.80
N ASP A 33 -1.58 5.29 -18.48
CA ASP A 33 -1.09 5.16 -17.12
C ASP A 33 -1.34 6.45 -16.35
N ALA A 34 -2.41 6.47 -15.56
CA ALA A 34 -2.51 7.41 -14.47
C ALA A 34 -1.52 6.91 -13.42
N ILE A 35 -0.33 7.51 -13.43
CA ILE A 35 0.55 7.54 -12.26
C ILE A 35 -0.26 8.27 -11.19
N ILE A 36 -1.03 7.52 -10.39
CA ILE A 36 -1.62 8.03 -9.16
C ILE A 36 -0.46 8.08 -8.16
N SER A 37 0.30 9.16 -8.24
CA SER A 37 1.04 9.69 -7.11
C SER A 37 0.00 10.11 -6.06
N GLY A 38 -0.45 9.13 -5.28
CA GLY A 38 -1.48 9.29 -4.26
C GLY A 38 -0.92 9.94 -3.00
N SER A 39 -0.40 11.16 -3.14
CA SER A 39 -0.46 12.15 -2.07
C SER A 39 -1.91 12.61 -2.00
N ALA A 40 -2.71 12.01 -1.12
CA ALA A 40 -4.04 12.53 -0.84
C ALA A 40 -3.86 13.84 -0.05
N ASP A 41 -4.16 14.97 -0.69
CA ASP A 41 -4.24 16.30 -0.08
C ASP A 41 -5.27 16.29 1.06
N LEU A 42 -4.77 16.19 2.29
CA LEU A 42 -5.50 16.37 3.54
C LEU A 42 -4.63 17.30 4.40
N ASP A 43 -5.01 18.58 4.50
CA ASP A 43 -4.31 19.69 5.17
C ASP A 43 -2.82 19.87 4.79
N ASP A 44 -2.48 21.01 4.16
CA ASP A 44 -1.19 21.40 3.54
C ASP A 44 0.11 21.24 4.38
N ASP A 45 0.04 20.72 5.61
CA ASP A 45 1.12 20.74 6.60
C ASP A 45 1.78 19.36 6.84
N TYR A 46 1.31 18.28 6.21
CA TYR A 46 1.92 16.95 6.40
C TYR A 46 1.98 16.06 5.16
N LEU A 47 3.00 15.19 5.14
CA LEU A 47 3.25 14.19 4.11
C LEU A 47 3.04 12.79 4.69
N TYR A 48 2.35 11.91 3.96
CA TYR A 48 2.17 10.51 4.35
C TYR A 48 3.11 9.59 3.57
N PHE A 49 3.85 8.73 4.27
CA PHE A 49 4.69 7.71 3.64
C PHE A 49 4.34 6.31 4.14
N ASP A 50 4.10 5.41 3.20
CA ASP A 50 3.93 3.99 3.46
C ASP A 50 5.29 3.31 3.65
N LEU A 51 5.47 2.63 4.79
CA LEU A 51 6.69 1.93 5.17
C LEU A 51 6.58 0.40 5.01
N ALA A 52 5.39 -0.13 4.66
CA ALA A 52 5.13 -1.56 4.57
C ALA A 52 4.95 -2.03 3.12
N CYS A 53 4.03 -1.42 2.37
CA CYS A 53 3.57 -1.90 1.08
C CYS A 53 4.32 -1.27 -0.11
N ASN A 54 4.70 0.00 0.01
CA ASN A 54 5.43 0.74 -1.03
C ASN A 54 6.92 0.99 -0.68
N ALA A 55 7.46 0.24 0.28
CA ALA A 55 8.88 0.27 0.65
C ALA A 55 9.71 -0.58 -0.32
N GLY A 56 9.92 -0.07 -1.54
CA GLY A 56 10.94 -0.54 -2.47
C GLY A 56 12.29 0.16 -2.24
N PRO A 57 13.36 -0.31 -2.90
CA PRO A 57 14.64 0.39 -2.89
C PRO A 57 14.47 1.81 -3.41
N PHE A 58 14.84 2.80 -2.58
CA PHE A 58 14.80 4.22 -2.91
C PHE A 58 13.41 4.74 -3.34
N SER A 59 12.34 4.25 -2.70
CA SER A 59 10.97 4.74 -2.94
C SER A 59 10.31 5.28 -1.67
N GLY A 60 9.26 6.09 -1.83
CA GLY A 60 8.51 6.68 -0.73
C GLY A 60 9.40 7.52 0.17
N TYR A 61 9.45 7.18 1.46
CA TYR A 61 10.26 7.94 2.42
C TYR A 61 11.76 7.97 2.04
N PHE A 62 12.27 6.93 1.39
CA PHE A 62 13.70 6.80 1.09
C PHE A 62 14.06 7.21 -0.34
N GLU A 63 13.18 7.94 -1.04
CA GLU A 63 13.48 8.52 -2.35
C GLU A 63 14.75 9.38 -2.33
N PRO A 64 15.58 9.35 -3.38
CA PRO A 64 16.90 10.01 -3.38
C PRO A 64 16.84 11.51 -3.09
N GLU A 65 15.75 12.18 -3.46
CA GLU A 65 15.54 13.62 -3.23
C GLU A 65 15.39 13.97 -1.74
N ARG A 66 15.04 12.98 -0.89
CA ARG A 66 14.87 13.18 0.55
C ARG A 66 16.15 12.95 1.35
N TRP A 67 17.24 12.58 0.68
CA TRP A 67 18.54 12.44 1.30
C TRP A 67 19.27 13.79 1.26
N ASP A 68 19.73 14.25 2.42
CA ASP A 68 20.64 15.37 2.54
C ASP A 68 21.99 14.96 1.93
N ARG A 69 22.40 15.66 0.88
CA ARG A 69 23.60 15.34 0.08
C ARG A 69 24.13 16.59 -0.62
N PRO A 70 25.41 16.59 -1.06
CA PRO A 70 25.95 17.68 -1.87
C PRO A 70 25.23 17.77 -3.23
N GLU A 71 24.82 18.98 -3.64
CA GLU A 71 24.12 19.21 -4.92
C GLU A 71 25.02 18.98 -6.16
N ASP A 72 26.34 19.01 -5.98
CA ASP A 72 27.34 19.18 -7.05
C ASP A 72 27.93 17.87 -7.64
N ASN A 73 27.43 16.69 -7.27
CA ASN A 73 28.06 15.42 -7.65
C ASN A 73 27.26 14.61 -8.68
N ALA A 74 28.00 14.00 -9.62
CA ALA A 74 27.48 13.14 -10.67
C ALA A 74 27.20 11.72 -10.16
N TYR A 75 25.97 11.54 -9.70
CA TYR A 75 25.34 10.24 -9.49
C TYR A 75 24.27 10.03 -10.55
N GLU A 76 24.03 8.79 -10.91
CA GLU A 76 22.96 8.40 -11.80
C GLU A 76 22.02 7.47 -11.03
N MET A 77 20.74 7.82 -10.99
CA MET A 77 19.73 6.87 -10.54
C MET A 77 19.47 5.89 -11.69
N SER A 78 19.67 4.60 -11.43
CA SER A 78 19.43 3.56 -12.42
C SER A 78 18.35 2.62 -11.92
N SER A 79 17.31 2.44 -12.73
CA SER A 79 16.33 1.37 -12.54
C SER A 79 16.86 0.00 -12.96
N ALA A 80 18.03 -0.06 -13.61
CA ALA A 80 18.62 -1.25 -14.22
C ALA A 80 20.08 -1.43 -13.78
N ILE A 81 20.30 -1.60 -12.47
CA ILE A 81 21.58 -2.10 -11.97
C ILE A 81 21.56 -3.63 -12.09
N GLU A 82 22.56 -4.20 -12.77
CA GLU A 82 22.74 -5.65 -12.83
C GLU A 82 23.10 -6.21 -11.44
N GLY A 83 22.11 -6.83 -10.81
CA GLY A 83 22.27 -7.62 -9.60
C GLY A 83 22.34 -9.12 -9.90
N LYS A 84 22.65 -9.92 -8.88
CA LYS A 84 22.43 -11.37 -8.91
C LYS A 84 21.47 -11.74 -7.80
N ASP A 85 20.44 -12.51 -8.13
CA ASP A 85 19.53 -13.07 -7.14
C ASP A 85 20.20 -14.21 -6.33
N ARG A 86 19.48 -14.77 -5.36
CA ARG A 86 19.98 -15.90 -4.55
C ARG A 86 20.28 -17.16 -5.36
N ALA A 87 19.74 -17.28 -6.57
CA ALA A 87 20.00 -18.38 -7.50
C ALA A 87 21.12 -18.04 -8.51
N GLY A 88 21.77 -16.89 -8.36
CA GLY A 88 22.86 -16.43 -9.23
C GLY A 88 22.41 -15.87 -10.58
N ARG A 89 21.10 -15.67 -10.79
CA ARG A 89 20.55 -15.11 -12.02
C ARG A 89 20.73 -13.59 -12.03
N THR A 90 21.10 -13.04 -13.18
CA THR A 90 21.13 -11.58 -13.36
C THR A 90 19.72 -11.03 -13.25
N ILE A 91 19.53 -10.05 -12.37
CA ILE A 91 18.27 -9.33 -12.20
C ILE A 91 18.54 -7.84 -12.33
N GLU A 92 17.63 -7.10 -12.95
CA GLU A 92 17.64 -5.64 -12.89
C GLU A 92 17.12 -5.20 -11.52
N MET A 93 17.84 -4.26 -10.92
CA MET A 93 17.52 -3.71 -9.60
C MET A 93 17.56 -2.19 -9.66
N THR A 94 16.65 -1.55 -8.94
CA THR A 94 16.70 -0.11 -8.70
C THR A 94 17.82 0.21 -7.71
N GLY A 95 18.62 1.22 -8.02
CA GLY A 95 19.60 1.76 -7.09
C GLY A 95 20.30 3.02 -7.59
N ILE A 96 21.32 3.44 -6.85
CA ILE A 96 22.13 4.62 -7.13
C ILE A 96 23.52 4.19 -7.60
N VAL A 97 23.99 4.79 -8.70
CA VAL A 97 25.33 4.58 -9.24
C VAL A 97 26.16 5.85 -9.07
N PHE A 98 27.29 5.71 -8.39
CA PHE A 98 28.29 6.77 -8.23
C PHE A 98 29.36 6.61 -9.31
N SER A 99 29.11 7.18 -10.50
CA SER A 99 29.89 6.93 -11.72
C SER A 99 31.04 7.93 -11.94
N ALA A 100 30.95 9.14 -11.37
CA ALA A 100 31.97 10.17 -11.59
C ALA A 100 33.11 10.14 -10.56
N PRO A 101 34.33 10.56 -10.94
CA PRO A 101 35.42 10.78 -10.00
C PRO A 101 35.05 11.82 -8.95
N ARG A 102 35.34 11.51 -7.69
CA ARG A 102 35.06 12.35 -6.52
C ARG A 102 36.36 12.89 -5.95
N SER A 103 36.49 14.21 -5.87
CA SER A 103 37.67 14.86 -5.28
C SER A 103 37.65 14.84 -3.75
N VAL A 104 36.46 14.78 -3.15
CA VAL A 104 36.21 14.65 -1.72
C VAL A 104 35.17 13.56 -1.47
N PRO A 105 35.15 12.93 -0.27
CA PRO A 105 34.11 11.96 0.05
C PRO A 105 32.72 12.58 -0.03
N GLU A 106 31.77 11.84 -0.58
CA GLU A 106 30.37 12.25 -0.71
C GLU A 106 29.54 11.63 0.40
N THR A 107 28.73 12.42 1.10
CA THR A 107 27.91 11.93 2.22
C THR A 107 26.44 12.07 1.89
N TRP A 108 25.72 10.96 1.97
CA TRP A 108 24.26 10.90 1.86
C TRP A 108 23.71 10.63 3.24
N SER A 109 22.81 11.50 3.72
CA SER A 109 22.22 11.32 5.05
C SER A 109 20.71 11.46 5.04
N ILE A 110 20.05 10.70 5.91
CA ILE A 110 18.60 10.77 6.08
C ILE A 110 18.25 10.59 7.54
N GLU A 111 17.25 11.34 8.01
CA GLU A 111 16.68 11.15 9.34
C GLU A 111 15.67 10.00 9.30
N VAL A 112 15.79 9.06 10.23
CA VAL A 112 14.99 7.82 10.25
C VAL A 112 13.59 8.12 10.82
N PRO A 113 12.50 7.77 10.10
CA PRO A 113 11.16 8.21 10.46
C PRO A 113 10.52 7.42 11.61
N ALA A 114 11.04 6.24 11.89
CA ALA A 114 10.48 5.30 12.85
C ALA A 114 11.60 4.39 13.38
N SER A 115 11.33 3.58 14.41
CA SER A 115 12.35 2.64 14.88
C SER A 115 12.47 1.43 13.94
N GLY A 116 13.69 0.94 13.70
CA GLY A 116 13.91 -0.18 12.78
C GLY A 116 15.36 -0.41 12.37
N TYR A 117 15.56 -1.12 11.26
CA TYR A 117 16.86 -1.40 10.66
C TYR A 117 16.87 -1.04 9.17
N LEU A 118 17.96 -0.48 8.66
CA LEU A 118 18.19 -0.38 7.23
C LEU A 118 19.02 -1.58 6.78
N SER A 119 18.63 -2.20 5.67
CA SER A 119 19.49 -3.13 4.94
C SER A 119 19.73 -2.64 3.53
N PHE A 120 20.94 -2.81 3.03
CA PHE A 120 21.29 -2.49 1.64
C PHE A 120 22.56 -3.21 1.24
N ARG A 121 22.90 -3.12 -0.04
CA ARG A 121 24.11 -3.65 -0.62
C ARG A 121 24.89 -2.52 -1.28
N ILE A 122 26.20 -2.48 -1.04
CA ILE A 122 27.11 -1.62 -1.79
C ILE A 122 28.18 -2.45 -2.50
N ARG A 123 28.50 -2.10 -3.75
CA ARG A 123 29.52 -2.77 -4.55
C ARG A 123 30.40 -1.77 -5.32
N PRO A 124 31.73 -1.93 -5.31
CA PRO A 124 32.49 -2.84 -4.45
C PRO A 124 32.33 -2.46 -2.97
N GLN A 125 32.64 -3.39 -2.07
CA GLN A 125 32.66 -3.08 -0.65
C GLN A 125 33.88 -2.18 -0.39
N PRO A 126 33.71 -1.02 0.25
CA PRO A 126 34.84 -0.18 0.66
C PRO A 126 35.79 -0.98 1.55
N GLN A 127 37.10 -0.81 1.36
CA GLN A 127 38.09 -1.42 2.24
C GLN A 127 38.01 -0.75 3.61
N GLU A 128 38.01 -1.53 4.69
CA GLU A 128 37.89 -1.02 6.08
C GLU A 128 38.94 0.05 6.40
N ASP A 129 40.18 -0.15 5.92
CA ASP A 129 41.29 0.80 6.14
C ASP A 129 41.13 2.12 5.37
N SER A 130 40.32 2.15 4.30
CA SER A 130 40.14 3.34 3.47
C SER A 130 38.89 4.15 3.79
N SER A 131 37.97 3.62 4.61
CA SER A 131 36.74 4.32 4.99
C SER A 131 36.20 3.89 6.37
N PRO A 132 36.91 4.23 7.47
CA PRO A 132 36.41 3.97 8.83
C PRO A 132 35.10 4.72 9.15
N ASP A 133 34.81 5.77 8.37
CA ASP A 133 33.63 6.62 8.50
C ASP A 133 32.54 6.25 7.47
N PHE A 134 32.60 5.06 6.87
CA PHE A 134 31.72 4.67 5.76
C PHE A 134 30.25 4.73 6.14
N ILE A 135 29.90 4.30 7.36
CA ILE A 135 28.57 4.44 7.94
C ILE A 135 28.64 5.19 9.25
N GLN A 136 27.81 6.22 9.38
CA GLN A 136 27.67 6.99 10.61
C GLN A 136 26.21 7.04 11.05
N ILE A 137 26.00 6.95 12.37
CA ILE A 137 24.71 7.21 13.00
C ILE A 137 24.89 8.41 13.92
N ASN A 138 24.10 9.46 13.72
CA ASN A 138 24.19 10.71 14.47
C ASN A 138 25.61 11.34 14.44
N GLY A 139 26.34 11.12 13.33
CA GLY A 139 27.72 11.59 13.15
C GLY A 139 28.79 10.71 13.83
N GLU A 140 28.40 9.63 14.51
CA GLU A 140 29.33 8.67 15.11
C GLU A 140 29.53 7.46 14.20
N ASN A 141 30.78 7.02 14.06
CA ASN A 141 31.12 5.86 13.26
C ASN A 141 30.52 4.58 13.84
N THR A 142 30.02 3.72 12.96
CA THR A 142 29.49 2.42 13.37
C THR A 142 30.26 1.29 12.72
N ASN A 143 30.28 0.14 13.39
CA ASN A 143 30.88 -1.06 12.82
C ASN A 143 30.10 -1.49 11.58
N TYR A 144 30.79 -1.53 10.44
CA TYR A 144 30.23 -1.99 9.18
C TYR A 144 30.50 -3.49 9.01
N GLN A 145 29.50 -4.33 9.26
CA GLN A 145 29.60 -5.76 9.05
C GLN A 145 28.66 -6.21 7.94
N VAL A 146 29.26 -6.72 6.86
CA VAL A 146 28.51 -7.29 5.73
C VAL A 146 28.35 -8.78 5.97
N ARG A 147 27.12 -9.27 5.79
CA ARG A 147 26.85 -10.71 5.88
C ARG A 147 27.53 -11.45 4.72
N SER A 148 27.60 -12.78 4.83
CA SER A 148 28.17 -13.63 3.78
C SER A 148 27.49 -13.50 2.42
N ASP A 149 26.23 -13.02 2.39
CA ASP A 149 25.49 -12.75 1.16
C ASP A 149 25.75 -11.35 0.60
N GLY A 150 26.64 -10.55 1.19
CA GLY A 150 26.94 -9.20 0.72
C GLY A 150 25.92 -8.14 1.15
N LEU A 151 24.95 -8.47 2.01
CA LEU A 151 23.98 -7.52 2.53
C LEU A 151 24.46 -6.94 3.87
N TYR A 152 24.42 -5.62 4.00
CA TYR A 152 24.64 -4.91 5.25
C TYR A 152 23.32 -4.73 6.00
N TYR A 153 23.39 -4.75 7.33
CA TYR A 153 22.31 -4.33 8.22
C TYR A 153 22.85 -3.25 9.16
N SER A 154 22.12 -2.14 9.28
CA SER A 154 22.43 -1.11 10.27
C SER A 154 22.29 -1.67 11.69
N PRO A 155 22.90 -1.00 12.69
CA PRO A 155 22.43 -1.08 14.06
C PRO A 155 20.93 -0.75 14.15
N PHE A 156 20.31 -1.06 15.29
CA PHE A 156 18.93 -0.63 15.53
C PHE A 156 18.86 0.89 15.59
N LEU A 157 18.05 1.48 14.72
CA LEU A 157 17.86 2.92 14.59
C LEU A 157 16.58 3.32 15.32
N GLN A 158 16.65 4.41 16.07
CA GLN A 158 15.49 5.05 16.67
C GLN A 158 14.91 6.11 15.74
N LYS A 159 13.66 6.49 16.02
CA LYS A 159 13.02 7.62 15.35
C LYS A 159 13.83 8.90 15.59
N GLY A 160 14.22 9.58 14.52
CA GLY A 160 15.05 10.79 14.56
C GLY A 160 16.54 10.54 14.48
N ASP A 161 17.01 9.29 14.52
CA ASP A 161 18.42 9.00 14.26
C ASP A 161 18.77 9.42 12.83
N ARG A 162 19.92 10.04 12.64
CA ARG A 162 20.45 10.39 11.32
C ARG A 162 21.39 9.28 10.85
N PHE A 163 20.97 8.55 9.83
CA PHE A 163 21.80 7.59 9.13
C PHE A 163 22.58 8.30 8.02
N SER A 164 23.88 8.05 7.95
CA SER A 164 24.75 8.61 6.90
C SER A 164 25.59 7.52 6.24
N LEU A 165 25.64 7.55 4.91
CA LEU A 165 26.51 6.75 4.05
C LEU A 165 27.54 7.66 3.41
N ARG A 166 28.83 7.37 3.61
CA ARG A 166 29.93 8.17 3.09
C ARG A 166 30.70 7.42 2.00
N ILE A 167 30.49 7.81 0.75
CA ILE A 167 31.22 7.24 -0.39
C ILE A 167 32.62 7.85 -0.46
N PRO A 168 33.70 7.03 -0.49
CA PRO A 168 35.07 7.53 -0.56
C PRO A 168 35.34 8.39 -1.81
N ALA A 169 36.30 9.30 -1.67
CA ALA A 169 36.91 10.00 -2.80
C ALA A 169 37.62 9.00 -3.74
N GLY A 170 37.78 9.38 -4.99
CA GLY A 170 38.41 8.57 -6.03
C GLY A 170 37.51 8.35 -7.24
N ASP A 171 38.02 7.54 -8.15
CA ASP A 171 37.50 7.21 -9.47
C ASP A 171 36.83 5.82 -9.51
N GLU A 172 36.79 5.13 -8.36
CA GLU A 172 36.08 3.87 -8.21
C GLU A 172 34.55 4.07 -8.36
N LEU A 173 33.93 3.18 -9.11
CA LEU A 173 32.48 3.18 -9.32
C LEU A 173 31.80 2.41 -8.19
N PHE A 174 30.80 3.02 -7.54
CA PHE A 174 30.00 2.37 -6.50
C PHE A 174 28.54 2.20 -6.93
N HIS A 175 27.97 1.03 -6.62
CA HIS A 175 26.56 0.73 -6.76
C HIS A 175 25.93 0.56 -5.38
N TRP A 176 24.95 1.37 -5.04
CA TRP A 176 24.15 1.23 -3.84
C TRP A 176 22.75 0.76 -4.21
N SER A 177 22.39 -0.45 -3.77
CA SER A 177 21.14 -1.13 -4.16
C SER A 177 20.53 -1.91 -2.99
N GLU A 178 19.36 -2.52 -3.24
CA GLU A 178 18.67 -3.38 -2.26
C GLU A 178 18.32 -2.66 -0.94
N LEU A 179 18.14 -1.34 -0.99
CA LEU A 179 17.75 -0.56 0.19
C LEU A 179 16.35 -1.00 0.67
N VAL A 180 16.27 -1.42 1.92
CA VAL A 180 15.01 -1.82 2.57
C VAL A 180 15.04 -1.33 4.02
N PHE A 181 13.96 -0.71 4.45
CA PHE A 181 13.74 -0.36 5.84
C PHE A 181 12.87 -1.41 6.53
N HIS A 182 13.43 -2.11 7.51
CA HIS A 182 12.77 -3.12 8.31
C HIS A 182 12.25 -2.48 9.59
N THR A 183 10.94 -2.25 9.62
CA THR A 183 10.27 -1.62 10.75
C THR A 183 8.97 -2.38 11.07
N ASN A 184 8.49 -2.23 12.31
CA ASN A 184 7.18 -2.72 12.75
C ASN A 184 6.06 -1.70 12.51
N PHE A 185 6.39 -0.51 12.01
CA PHE A 185 5.41 0.52 11.65
C PHE A 185 4.96 0.34 10.19
N SER A 186 3.70 0.63 9.93
CA SER A 186 3.09 0.53 8.60
C SER A 186 3.34 1.74 7.74
N ALA A 187 3.44 2.91 8.36
CA ALA A 187 3.55 4.19 7.71
C ALA A 187 4.13 5.23 8.67
N VAL A 188 4.39 6.42 8.15
CA VAL A 188 4.76 7.60 8.92
C VAL A 188 4.10 8.83 8.33
N ILE A 189 3.56 9.67 9.20
CA ILE A 189 3.21 11.06 8.87
C ILE A 189 4.42 11.94 9.17
N VAL A 190 4.82 12.74 8.19
CA VAL A 190 5.96 13.65 8.25
C VAL A 190 5.46 15.09 8.22
N ARG A 191 5.88 15.90 9.18
CA ARG A 191 5.57 17.34 9.26
C ARG A 191 6.87 18.13 9.16
N PRO A 192 7.34 18.50 7.96
CA PRO A 192 8.67 19.08 7.76
C PRO A 192 8.96 20.30 8.64
N GLU A 193 7.96 21.17 8.80
CA GLU A 193 8.05 22.43 9.57
C GLU A 193 7.99 22.22 11.10
N ALA A 194 7.79 20.99 11.57
CA ALA A 194 7.73 20.71 13.01
C ALA A 194 9.09 20.89 13.68
N SER A 195 9.09 21.63 14.79
CA SER A 195 10.30 22.00 15.55
C SER A 195 10.92 20.84 16.34
N THR A 196 10.20 19.75 16.58
CA THR A 196 10.70 18.59 17.33
C THR A 196 10.51 17.30 16.55
N VAL A 197 11.45 16.36 16.69
CA VAL A 197 11.39 15.03 16.07
C VAL A 197 10.09 14.30 16.37
N ALA A 198 9.59 14.41 17.61
CA ALA A 198 8.36 13.75 18.04
C ALA A 198 7.12 14.22 17.26
N LEU A 199 7.08 15.51 16.90
CA LEU A 199 6.01 16.10 16.10
C LEU A 199 6.28 15.95 14.59
N ARG A 200 7.55 15.96 14.19
CA ARG A 200 7.98 15.81 12.79
C ARG A 200 7.67 14.44 12.25
N TYR A 201 7.83 13.40 13.06
CA TYR A 201 7.58 12.02 12.64
C TYR A 201 6.57 11.36 13.56
N VAL A 202 5.39 11.08 13.03
CA VAL A 202 4.32 10.35 13.70
C VAL A 202 4.19 8.98 13.03
N PRO A 203 4.89 7.95 13.53
CA PRO A 203 4.84 6.63 12.94
C PRO A 203 3.51 5.95 13.29
N ILE A 204 2.96 5.19 12.34
CA ILE A 204 1.69 4.49 12.47
C ILE A 204 1.98 3.00 12.66
N GLU A 205 1.59 2.44 13.80
CA GLU A 205 1.86 1.03 14.13
C GLU A 205 0.96 0.06 13.37
N THR A 206 -0.28 0.47 13.13
CA THR A 206 -1.30 -0.37 12.50
C THR A 206 -1.17 -0.36 10.99
N GLY A 207 -1.00 -1.53 10.37
CA GLY A 207 -1.08 -1.72 8.91
C GLY A 207 -2.33 -1.13 8.29
N LYS A 208 -2.32 -0.95 6.96
CA LYS A 208 -3.49 -0.41 6.25
C LYS A 208 -4.72 -1.27 6.50
N ILE A 209 -4.55 -2.59 6.58
CA ILE A 209 -5.65 -3.52 6.87
C ILE A 209 -6.29 -3.30 8.26
N GLN A 210 -5.51 -2.91 9.28
CA GLN A 210 -6.04 -2.66 10.63
C GLN A 210 -6.81 -1.33 10.71
N ARG A 211 -6.65 -0.48 9.70
CA ARG A 211 -7.43 0.73 9.46
C ARG A 211 -8.68 0.47 8.61
N VAL A 212 -8.93 -0.79 8.24
CA VAL A 212 -10.21 -1.21 7.66
C VAL A 212 -11.16 -1.61 8.77
N PHE A 213 -12.35 -1.01 8.80
CA PHE A 213 -13.35 -1.26 9.84
C PHE A 213 -14.78 -1.17 9.28
N PHE A 214 -15.76 -1.61 10.05
CA PHE A 214 -17.18 -1.40 9.74
C PHE A 214 -17.71 -0.29 10.65
N PRO A 215 -18.33 0.77 10.11
CA PRO A 215 -18.79 1.91 10.91
C PRO A 215 -20.00 1.58 11.78
N ALA A 216 -20.76 0.55 11.41
CA ALA A 216 -21.91 0.06 12.15
C ALA A 216 -22.05 -1.45 12.01
N ASP A 217 -22.79 -2.05 12.94
CA ASP A 217 -23.08 -3.48 12.91
C ASP A 217 -24.31 -3.85 12.05
N GLU A 218 -24.97 -2.85 11.47
CA GLU A 218 -26.23 -2.99 10.74
C GLU A 218 -26.09 -3.80 9.42
N PRO A 219 -27.15 -4.52 9.01
CA PRO A 219 -27.15 -5.19 7.71
C PRO A 219 -26.96 -4.20 6.55
N GLY A 220 -26.13 -4.58 5.58
CA GLY A 220 -25.86 -3.78 4.38
C GLY A 220 -24.73 -2.75 4.53
N THR A 221 -24.13 -2.64 5.72
CA THR A 221 -22.98 -1.75 5.96
C THR A 221 -21.70 -2.30 5.31
N TRP A 222 -21.05 -1.48 4.47
CA TRP A 222 -19.77 -1.81 3.85
C TRP A 222 -18.59 -1.45 4.77
N PRO A 223 -17.43 -2.11 4.59
CA PRO A 223 -16.21 -1.71 5.28
C PRO A 223 -15.68 -0.37 4.75
N LEU A 224 -15.10 0.43 5.63
CA LEU A 224 -14.38 1.67 5.35
C LEU A 224 -12.88 1.47 5.58
N PHE A 225 -12.05 2.14 4.80
CA PHE A 225 -10.63 2.31 5.03
C PHE A 225 -10.33 3.76 5.43
N ASP A 226 -9.66 3.91 6.57
CA ASP A 226 -9.19 5.16 7.14
C ASP A 226 -7.77 5.46 6.65
N GLN A 227 -7.57 6.60 6.00
CA GLN A 227 -6.30 6.88 5.31
C GLN A 227 -5.23 7.40 6.25
N ASP A 228 -5.58 8.19 7.25
CA ASP A 228 -4.63 8.79 8.20
C ASP A 228 -4.50 8.01 9.52
N GLY A 229 -5.45 7.14 9.86
CA GLY A 229 -5.46 6.36 11.10
C GLY A 229 -6.30 6.96 12.24
N ASP A 230 -6.87 8.16 12.05
CA ASP A 230 -7.83 8.79 12.95
C ASP A 230 -9.28 8.50 12.52
N ARG A 231 -9.84 7.43 13.11
CA ARG A 231 -11.24 7.04 12.87
C ARG A 231 -12.28 8.10 13.24
N THR A 232 -11.90 9.19 13.92
CA THR A 232 -12.82 10.28 14.28
C THR A 232 -13.02 11.27 13.14
N THR A 233 -12.10 11.33 12.17
CA THR A 233 -12.25 12.14 10.96
C THR A 233 -12.90 11.30 9.87
N THR A 234 -13.96 11.82 9.24
CA THR A 234 -14.68 11.09 8.18
C THR A 234 -14.27 11.50 6.77
N ILE A 235 -13.44 12.54 6.64
CA ILE A 235 -13.10 13.16 5.35
C ILE A 235 -12.20 12.23 4.53
N ASP A 236 -11.33 11.49 5.21
CA ASP A 236 -10.33 10.60 4.64
C ASP A 236 -10.78 9.12 4.61
N GLN A 237 -12.02 8.85 5.03
CA GLN A 237 -12.59 7.50 5.05
C GLN A 237 -13.17 7.12 3.68
N VAL A 238 -12.67 6.00 3.12
CA VAL A 238 -13.08 5.48 1.81
C VAL A 238 -13.84 4.16 1.96
N GLU A 239 -15.05 4.10 1.43
CA GLU A 239 -15.85 2.88 1.42
C GLU A 239 -15.32 1.84 0.41
N LEU A 240 -15.09 0.61 0.88
CA LEU A 240 -14.50 -0.47 0.12
C LEU A 240 -15.57 -1.34 -0.56
N ARG A 241 -16.20 -0.81 -1.61
CA ARG A 241 -17.19 -1.57 -2.43
C ARG A 241 -16.57 -2.49 -3.49
N SER A 242 -15.35 -2.19 -3.90
CA SER A 242 -14.60 -2.91 -4.92
C SER A 242 -13.12 -2.83 -4.61
N SER A 243 -12.31 -3.63 -5.30
CA SER A 243 -10.85 -3.49 -5.22
C SER A 243 -10.40 -2.07 -5.58
N THR A 244 -9.40 -1.57 -4.86
CA THR A 244 -8.75 -0.27 -5.04
C THR A 244 -7.28 -0.47 -5.35
N ASP A 245 -6.49 0.58 -5.50
CA ASP A 245 -5.03 0.44 -5.67
C ASP A 245 -4.34 -0.12 -4.42
N VAL A 246 -5.00 -0.01 -3.26
CA VAL A 246 -4.48 -0.45 -1.97
C VAL A 246 -4.94 -1.86 -1.62
N PHE A 247 -6.20 -2.21 -1.93
CA PHE A 247 -6.82 -3.45 -1.50
C PHE A 247 -7.45 -4.25 -2.63
N ASP A 248 -7.33 -5.56 -2.56
CA ASP A 248 -8.24 -6.49 -3.21
C ASP A 248 -9.44 -6.73 -2.29
N VAL A 249 -10.65 -6.49 -2.80
CA VAL A 249 -11.90 -6.62 -2.06
C VAL A 249 -12.77 -7.66 -2.75
N GLU A 250 -12.99 -8.78 -2.06
CA GLU A 250 -13.85 -9.87 -2.50
C GLU A 250 -14.96 -10.08 -1.47
N TYR A 251 -16.13 -10.54 -1.92
CA TYR A 251 -17.16 -11.02 -1.01
C TYR A 251 -17.88 -12.24 -1.58
N VAL A 252 -18.34 -13.11 -0.67
CA VAL A 252 -19.18 -14.27 -0.99
C VAL A 252 -20.43 -14.23 -0.14
N ASP A 253 -21.58 -14.35 -0.79
CA ASP A 253 -22.88 -14.41 -0.13
C ASP A 253 -23.31 -15.85 0.08
N ASN A 254 -23.83 -16.14 1.27
CA ASN A 254 -24.41 -17.43 1.62
C ASN A 254 -25.75 -17.20 2.29
N GLU A 255 -26.73 -18.03 1.94
CA GLU A 255 -28.00 -18.09 2.66
C GLU A 255 -27.82 -18.90 3.94
N VAL A 256 -28.26 -18.35 5.07
CA VAL A 256 -28.22 -19.01 6.38
C VAL A 256 -29.55 -18.83 7.09
N VAL A 257 -29.98 -19.85 7.84
CA VAL A 257 -31.14 -19.75 8.72
C VAL A 257 -30.67 -19.32 10.11
N LYS A 258 -31.18 -18.21 10.62
CA LYS A 258 -30.93 -17.68 11.96
C LYS A 258 -32.25 -17.34 12.62
N ASP A 259 -32.50 -17.87 13.82
CA ASP A 259 -33.72 -17.60 14.60
C ASP A 259 -35.03 -17.84 13.82
N GLY A 260 -35.02 -18.81 12.90
CA GLY A 260 -36.18 -19.12 12.05
C GLY A 260 -36.38 -18.20 10.84
N GLU A 261 -35.51 -17.21 10.64
CA GLU A 261 -35.48 -16.34 9.47
C GLU A 261 -34.36 -16.74 8.51
N TYR A 262 -34.61 -16.58 7.20
CA TYR A 262 -33.57 -16.71 6.17
C TYR A 262 -32.82 -15.38 6.06
N VAL A 263 -31.51 -15.42 6.23
CA VAL A 263 -30.62 -14.26 6.20
C VAL A 263 -29.56 -14.48 5.13
N LEU A 264 -29.35 -13.48 4.28
CA LEU A 264 -28.19 -13.42 3.41
C LEU A 264 -27.00 -12.98 4.26
N GLN A 265 -26.00 -13.84 4.38
CA GLN A 265 -24.77 -13.56 5.10
C GLN A 265 -23.62 -13.36 4.12
N ARG A 266 -22.97 -12.20 4.22
CA ARG A 266 -21.83 -11.82 3.37
C ARG A 266 -20.53 -12.04 4.11
N THR A 267 -19.60 -12.78 3.50
CA THR A 267 -18.22 -12.89 3.97
C THR A 267 -17.32 -12.04 3.11
N PHE A 268 -16.79 -10.96 3.68
CA PHE A 268 -15.79 -10.09 3.07
C PHE A 268 -14.40 -10.70 3.22
N THR A 269 -13.61 -10.65 2.16
CA THR A 269 -12.17 -10.89 2.18
C THR A 269 -11.48 -9.67 1.60
N ILE A 270 -10.69 -8.99 2.43
CA ILE A 270 -9.94 -7.79 2.06
C ILE A 270 -8.46 -8.11 2.21
N ARG A 271 -7.68 -7.87 1.16
CA ARG A 271 -6.23 -8.15 1.13
C ARG A 271 -5.48 -6.91 0.68
N GLU A 272 -4.39 -6.56 1.35
CA GLU A 272 -3.49 -5.53 0.85
C GLU A 272 -2.81 -6.00 -0.44
N LYS A 273 -2.69 -5.15 -1.47
CA LYS A 273 -2.10 -5.50 -2.77
C LYS A 273 -0.56 -5.59 -2.79
N CYS A 274 0.09 -5.72 -1.65
CA CYS A 274 1.55 -5.62 -1.53
C CYS A 274 2.26 -6.94 -1.17
N ARG A 275 3.59 -6.99 -1.31
CA ARG A 275 4.38 -8.22 -1.12
C ARG A 275 4.27 -8.85 0.28
N ARG A 276 3.93 -8.05 1.30
CA ARG A 276 3.66 -8.50 2.68
C ARG A 276 2.15 -8.41 3.01
N ALA A 277 1.30 -8.69 2.03
CA ALA A 277 -0.15 -8.55 2.11
C ALA A 277 -0.75 -9.10 3.41
N ASN A 278 -1.26 -8.20 4.25
CA ASN A 278 -2.13 -8.64 5.33
C ASN A 278 -3.55 -8.87 4.78
N ARG A 279 -4.29 -9.75 5.46
CA ARG A 279 -5.65 -10.14 5.07
C ARG A 279 -6.61 -9.98 6.25
N MET A 280 -7.76 -9.38 5.97
CA MET A 280 -8.94 -9.42 6.83
C MET A 280 -10.00 -10.31 6.20
N GLN A 281 -10.64 -11.15 7.01
CA GLN A 281 -11.83 -11.87 6.61
C GLN A 281 -12.90 -11.69 7.69
N LEU A 282 -14.04 -11.12 7.32
CA LEU A 282 -15.14 -10.88 8.25
C LEU A 282 -16.47 -11.31 7.64
N ARG A 283 -17.32 -11.88 8.48
CA ARG A 283 -18.64 -12.38 8.11
C ARG A 283 -19.72 -11.55 8.79
N ARG A 284 -20.69 -11.05 8.03
CA ARG A 284 -21.77 -10.20 8.52
C ARG A 284 -23.11 -10.59 7.93
N ASP A 285 -24.18 -10.34 8.69
CA ASP A 285 -25.53 -10.42 8.15
C ASP A 285 -25.72 -9.24 7.20
N TRP A 286 -26.19 -9.52 5.98
CA TRP A 286 -26.24 -8.56 4.88
C TRP A 286 -27.67 -8.09 4.60
N SER A 287 -28.61 -9.02 4.56
CA SER A 287 -30.02 -8.72 4.36
C SER A 287 -30.89 -9.86 4.85
N ARG A 288 -32.12 -9.56 5.27
CA ARG A 288 -33.13 -10.59 5.51
C ARG A 288 -33.77 -10.99 4.19
N LEU A 289 -33.87 -12.29 3.93
CA LEU A 289 -34.46 -12.81 2.72
C LEU A 289 -35.97 -13.00 2.90
N PRO A 290 -36.80 -12.56 1.95
CA PRO A 290 -38.23 -12.80 2.02
C PRO A 290 -38.52 -14.29 1.85
N LEU A 291 -39.37 -14.84 2.72
CA LEU A 291 -39.96 -16.17 2.54
C LEU A 291 -40.96 -16.10 1.38
N ILE A 292 -40.59 -16.65 0.22
CA ILE A 292 -41.53 -16.89 -0.87
C ILE A 292 -42.20 -18.25 -0.61
N VAL A 293 -43.33 -18.24 0.09
CA VAL A 293 -44.16 -19.44 0.24
C VAL A 293 -44.89 -19.67 -1.08
N THR A 294 -44.36 -20.56 -1.92
CA THR A 294 -45.11 -21.07 -3.07
C THR A 294 -46.11 -22.11 -2.55
N THR A 295 -47.39 -21.75 -2.47
CA THR A 295 -48.45 -22.76 -2.35
C THR A 295 -48.43 -23.60 -3.62
N GLU A 296 -47.84 -24.78 -3.56
CA GLU A 296 -48.16 -25.83 -4.52
C GLU A 296 -49.68 -26.04 -4.42
N CYS A 297 -50.41 -25.68 -5.48
CA CYS A 297 -51.80 -26.08 -5.62
C CYS A 297 -51.84 -27.61 -5.57
N GLN A 298 -52.17 -28.16 -4.41
CA GLN A 298 -52.52 -29.56 -4.26
C GLN A 298 -53.63 -29.86 -5.28
N LYS A 299 -53.31 -30.71 -6.26
CA LYS A 299 -54.28 -31.34 -7.14
C LYS A 299 -54.91 -32.53 -6.45
#